data_AF-A0A2N7JPG9-F1
#
_entry.id   AF-A0A2N7JPG9-F1
#
_cell.length_a   1.000
_cell.length_b   1.000
_cell.length_c   1.000
_cell.angle_alpha   90.00
_cell.angle_beta   90.00
_cell.angle_gamma   90.00
#
_symmetry.space_group_name_H-M   'P 1'
#
loop_
_entity.id
_entity.type
_entity.pdbx_description
1 polymer ?
#
loop_
_entity_poly.entity_id
_entity_poly.type
_entity_poly.pdbx_seq_one_letter_code
_entity_poly.pdbx_strand_id
1 'polypeptide(L)' 'MGKDDTIIASVVMSDIYLHQFIYQKGAKAGEPGACIKGRLLDVKYLKVNGQVVHSTKPQATNTHAA' A
#
# COMPACT_ATOMS: atom_id res chain seq x y z
N MET A 1 12.13 -10.52 7.58
CA MET A 1 11.60 -9.18 7.91
C MET A 1 12.22 -8.75 9.22
N GLY A 2 13.32 -8.00 9.13
CA GLY A 2 13.97 -7.40 10.29
C GLY A 2 13.14 -6.20 10.77
N LYS A 3 13.34 -5.82 12.04
CA LYS A 3 12.63 -4.71 12.70
C LYS A 3 12.87 -3.34 12.02
N ASP A 4 13.87 -3.25 11.14
CA ASP A 4 14.33 -2.02 10.47
C ASP A 4 14.13 -2.02 8.94
N ASP A 5 13.37 -2.98 8.40
CA ASP A 5 13.11 -3.04 6.96
C ASP A 5 12.18 -1.89 6.52
N THR A 6 12.65 -1.05 5.59
CA THR A 6 11.84 0.00 4.96
C THR A 6 11.07 -0.58 3.80
N ILE A 7 9.73 -0.51 3.87
CA ILE A 7 8.84 -1.03 2.83
C ILE A 7 8.14 0.13 2.13
N ILE A 8 8.29 0.22 0.81
CA ILE A 8 7.63 1.24 -0.03
C ILE A 8 6.75 0.54 -1.05
N ALA A 9 5.49 0.97 -1.15
CA ALA A 9 4.54 0.46 -2.14
C ALA A 9 4.05 1.60 -3.04
N SER A 10 3.91 1.33 -4.33
CA SER A 10 3.15 2.17 -5.25
C SER A 10 1.84 1.48 -5.59
N VAL A 11 0.73 2.14 -5.30
CA VAL A 11 -0.62 1.59 -5.46
C VAL A 11 -1.48 2.51 -6.31
N VAL A 12 -2.43 1.93 -7.03
CA VAL A 12 -3.51 2.65 -7.72
C VAL A 12 -4.79 2.40 -6.96
N MET A 13 -5.49 3.47 -6.62
CA MET A 13 -6.73 3.44 -5.85
C MET A 13 -7.84 4.13 -6.65
N SER A 14 -9.05 3.56 -6.64
CA SER A 14 -10.28 4.19 -7.14
C SER A 14 -11.27 4.42 -6.01
N ASP A 15 -12.40 5.06 -6.36
CA ASP A 15 -13.55 5.24 -5.46
C ASP A 15 -13.12 5.84 -4.12
N ILE A 16 -12.27 6.87 -4.17
CA ILE A 16 -11.71 7.50 -2.97
C ILE A 16 -12.76 8.41 -2.35
N TYR A 17 -13.13 8.13 -1.10
CA TYR A 17 -14.09 8.95 -0.35
C TYR A 17 -13.68 9.11 1.11
N LEU A 18 -14.16 10.19 1.72
CA LEU A 18 -14.01 10.44 3.14
C LEU A 18 -15.06 9.65 3.92
N HIS A 19 -14.62 8.89 4.92
CA HIS A 19 -15.48 8.16 5.83
C HIS A 19 -15.35 8.72 7.24
N GLN A 20 -16.40 9.37 7.71
CA GLN A 20 -16.49 9.89 9.08
C GLN A 20 -16.97 8.81 10.03
N PHE A 21 -16.48 8.82 11.27
CA PHE A 21 -16.87 7.88 12.31
C PHE A 21 -16.68 8.48 13.69
N ILE A 22 -17.27 7.86 14.72
CA ILE A 22 -17.03 8.20 16.11
C ILE A 22 -16.12 7.14 16.72
N TYR A 23 -15.04 7.56 17.37
CA TYR A 23 -14.16 6.63 18.09
C TYR A 23 -14.94 5.93 19.20
N GLN A 24 -14.94 4.60 19.17
CA GLN A 24 -15.72 3.80 20.13
C GLN A 24 -14.99 3.58 21.46
N LYS A 25 -13.65 3.59 21.44
CA LYS A 25 -12.80 3.22 22.59
C LYS A 25 -11.48 3.99 22.55
N GLY A 26 -10.78 4.00 23.68
CA GLY A 26 -9.47 4.65 23.83
C GLY A 26 -9.58 6.12 24.24
N ALA A 27 -8.46 6.83 24.20
CA ALA A 27 -8.35 8.21 24.71
C ALA A 27 -9.26 9.22 23.99
N LYS A 28 -9.67 8.92 22.75
CA LYS A 28 -10.53 9.78 21.92
C LYS A 28 -11.99 9.30 21.84
N ALA A 29 -12.40 8.37 22.69
CA ALA A 29 -13.75 7.80 22.62
C ALA A 29 -14.83 8.89 22.68
N GLY A 30 -15.81 8.82 21.77
CA GLY A 30 -16.88 9.82 21.63
C GLY A 30 -16.55 10.98 20.68
N GLU A 31 -15.29 11.18 20.29
CA GLU A 31 -14.89 12.24 19.38
C GLU A 31 -15.12 11.87 17.89
N PRO A 32 -15.38 12.85 17.02
CA PRO A 32 -15.42 12.63 15.58
C PRO A 32 -14.03 12.36 15.01
N GLY A 33 -13.95 11.36 14.15
CA GLY A 33 -12.80 11.02 13.34
C GLY A 33 -13.18 10.91 11.86
N ALA A 34 -12.18 10.96 10.99
CA ALA A 34 -12.36 10.71 9.58
C ALA A 34 -11.18 9.91 9.03
N CYS A 35 -11.45 9.01 8.10
CA CYS A 35 -10.43 8.31 7.32
C CYS A 35 -10.76 8.36 5.84
N ILE A 36 -9.73 8.25 5.01
CA ILE A 36 -9.90 8.10 3.57
C ILE A 36 -10.04 6.60 3.29
N LYS A 37 -11.12 6.23 2.60
CA LYS A 37 -11.32 4.88 2.08
C LYS A 37 -11.28 4.92 0.56
N GLY A 38 -10.91 3.80 -0.04
CA GLY A 38 -10.90 3.62 -1.48
C GLY A 38 -10.79 2.14 -1.83
N ARG A 39 -10.98 1.83 -3.11
CA ARG A 39 -10.78 0.49 -3.65
C ARG A 39 -9.36 0.39 -4.21
N LEU A 40 -8.59 -0.57 -3.73
CA LEU A 40 -7.28 -0.89 -4.31
C LEU A 40 -7.50 -1.55 -5.68
N LEU A 41 -6.97 -0.94 -6.72
CA LEU A 41 -7.03 -1.46 -8.08
C LEU A 41 -5.77 -2.22 -8.48
N ASP A 42 -4.61 -1.71 -8.10
CA ASP A 42 -3.33 -2.27 -8.52
C ASP A 42 -2.20 -1.94 -7.53
N VAL A 43 -1.19 -2.81 -7.48
CA VAL A 43 0.06 -2.60 -6.76
C VAL A 43 1.20 -2.60 -7.78
N LYS A 44 1.61 -1.41 -8.21
CA LYS A 44 2.61 -1.23 -9.29
C LYS A 44 3.97 -1.83 -8.94
N TYR A 45 4.40 -1.63 -7.70
CA TYR A 45 5.59 -2.26 -7.17
C TYR A 45 5.62 -2.26 -5.65
N LEU A 46 6.42 -3.17 -5.11
CA LEU A 46 6.87 -3.17 -3.72
C LEU A 46 8.40 -3.08 -3.70
N LYS A 47 8.93 -2.24 -2.83
CA LYS A 47 10.37 -2.13 -2.56
C LYS A 47 10.65 -2.45 -1.09
N VAL A 48 11.64 -3.28 -0.84
CA VAL A 48 12.18 -3.54 0.50
C VAL A 48 13.61 -3.02 0.51
N ASN A 49 13.91 -2.08 1.42
CA ASN A 49 15.23 -1.46 1.53
C ASN A 49 15.75 -0.91 0.18
N GLY A 50 14.84 -0.34 -0.60
CA GLY A 50 15.13 0.21 -1.94
C GLY A 50 15.12 -0.80 -3.09
N GLN A 51 15.15 -2.11 -2.83
CA GLN A 51 15.11 -3.15 -3.87
C GLN A 51 13.68 -3.53 -4.24
N VAL A 52 13.36 -3.55 -5.54
CA VAL A 52 12.04 -3.95 -6.03
C VAL A 52 11.87 -5.46 -5.86
N VAL A 53 10.94 -5.87 -5.01
CA VAL A 53 10.63 -7.29 -4.75
C VAL A 53 9.37 -7.76 -5.49
N HIS A 54 8.53 -6.82 -5.93
CA HIS A 54 7.35 -7.09 -6.73
C HIS A 54 7.14 -5.95 -7.71
N SER A 55 6.76 -6.25 -8.96
CA SER A 55 6.29 -5.26 -9.91
C SER A 55 5.33 -5.89 -10.91
N THR A 56 4.33 -5.12 -11.35
CA THR A 56 3.35 -5.57 -12.34
C THR A 56 3.81 -5.38 -13.78
N LYS A 57 5.01 -4.82 -14.02
CA LYS A 57 5.64 -4.87 -15.33
C LYS A 57 6.17 -6.29 -15.60
N PRO A 58 5.93 -6.88 -16.79
CA PRO A 58 6.59 -8.12 -17.19
C PRO A 58 8.11 -7.90 -17.13
N GLN A 59 8.79 -8.67 -16.30
CA GLN A 59 10.25 -8.73 -16.34
C GLN A 59 10.61 -9.38 -17.67
N ALA A 60 11.23 -8.63 -18.58
CA ALA A 60 11.76 -9.19 -19.81
C ALA A 60 12.77 -10.27 -19.41
N THR A 61 12.37 -11.54 -19.55
CA THR A 61 13.27 -12.67 -19.44
C THR A 61 14.24 -12.58 -20.59
N ASN A 62 15.44 -12.07 -20.33
CA ASN A 62 16.59 -12.27 -21.21
C ASN A 62 16.94 -13.76 -21.17
N THR A 63 16.22 -14.55 -21.95
CA THR A 63 16.61 -15.91 -22.31
C THR A 63 17.82 -15.79 -23.21
N HIS A 64 19.02 -15.90 -22.64
CA HIS A 64 20.23 -16.13 -23.39
C HIS A 64 20.10 -17.50 -24.07
N ALA A 65 19.82 -17.51 -25.37
CA ALA A 65 19.97 -18.68 -26.21
C ALA A 65 21.46 -18.99 -26.32
N ALA A 66 21.84 -20.22 -25.98
CA ALA A 66 23.11 -20.84 -26.31
C ALA A 66 22.87 -21.94 -27.34
#